data_AF-A0A5C6BNX6-F1
#
_entry.id   AF-A0A5C6BNX6-F1
#
_cell.length_a   1.000
_cell.length_b   1.000
_cell.length_c   1.000
_cell.angle_alpha   90.00
_cell.angle_beta   90.00
_cell.angle_gamma   90.00
#
_symmetry.space_group_name_H-M   'P 1'
#
loop_
_entity.id
_entity.type
_entity.pdbx_description
1 polymer ?
#
loop_
_entity_poly.entity_id
_entity_poly.type
_entity_poly.pdbx_seq_one_letter_code
_entity_poly.pdbx_strand_id
1 'polypeptide(L)'
;MYHTCFICGYQTLPERCDWEICSNCFWEDDVWPNGPTITSSANGSMSIAQAQANYIVYGAVLPEMVEHTRPPLPEMGKDPAWEPYPEAIQLAKRIQQQREMHGG
;
A
#
# COMPACT_ATOMS: atom_id res chain seq x y z
N MET A 1 -7.15 3.63 -19.18
CA MET A 1 -6.03 2.72 -18.85
C MET A 1 -5.83 2.86 -17.35
N TYR A 2 -5.72 1.77 -16.60
CA TYR A 2 -5.48 1.88 -15.16
C TYR A 2 -3.99 2.05 -14.88
N HIS A 3 -3.68 2.72 -13.79
CA HIS A 3 -2.34 3.00 -13.33
C HIS A 3 -1.99 2.14 -12.09
N THR A 4 -0.75 1.68 -11.99
CA THR A 4 -0.18 0.89 -10.86
C THR A 4 -0.20 1.60 -9.50
N CYS A 5 -1.00 1.19 -8.52
CA CYS A 5 -0.88 1.76 -7.18
C CYS A 5 0.55 1.54 -6.62
N PHE A 6 1.25 2.62 -6.24
CA PHE A 6 2.62 2.53 -5.76
C PHE A 6 2.73 1.84 -4.38
N ILE A 7 1.61 1.63 -3.68
CA ILE A 7 1.56 0.90 -2.42
C ILE A 7 1.50 -0.62 -2.60
N CYS A 8 0.70 -1.12 -3.54
CA CYS A 8 0.47 -2.57 -3.69
C CYS A 8 0.99 -3.18 -4.98
N GLY A 9 1.34 -2.35 -5.97
CA GLY A 9 1.85 -2.76 -7.27
C GLY A 9 0.79 -3.26 -8.26
N TYR A 10 -0.50 -3.21 -7.91
CA TYR A 10 -1.57 -3.61 -8.83
C TYR A 10 -2.13 -2.41 -9.57
N GLN A 11 -2.58 -2.62 -10.80
CA GLN A 11 -3.33 -1.63 -11.56
C GLN A 11 -4.73 -1.49 -10.96
N THR A 12 -5.00 -0.37 -10.29
CA THR A 12 -6.29 -0.13 -9.62
C THR A 12 -6.81 1.29 -9.79
N LEU A 13 -5.94 2.23 -10.15
CA LEU A 13 -6.23 3.65 -10.14
C LEU A 13 -6.60 4.11 -11.56
N PRO A 14 -7.80 4.65 -11.81
CA PRO A 14 -8.18 5.14 -13.14
C PRO A 14 -7.35 6.36 -13.56
N GLU A 15 -6.97 7.19 -12.58
CA GLU A 15 -6.10 8.36 -12.74
C GLU A 15 -5.01 8.38 -11.65
N ARG A 16 -4.05 9.29 -11.75
CA ARG A 16 -2.92 9.42 -10.83
C ARG A 16 -2.95 10.73 -10.08
N CYS A 17 -2.71 10.66 -8.77
CA CYS A 17 -2.74 11.80 -7.87
C CYS A 17 -4.07 12.57 -7.95
N ASP A 18 -5.17 11.83 -8.13
CA ASP A 18 -6.53 12.39 -8.26
C ASP A 18 -7.48 11.82 -7.20
N TRP A 19 -6.97 11.59 -5.98
CA TRP A 19 -7.77 11.20 -4.80
C TRP A 19 -8.50 9.85 -4.93
N GLU A 20 -8.10 9.04 -5.90
CA GLU A 20 -8.63 7.70 -6.12
C GLU A 20 -8.20 6.74 -5.00
N ILE A 21 -9.13 5.95 -4.48
CA ILE A 21 -8.84 4.95 -3.45
C ILE A 21 -8.52 3.61 -4.11
N CYS A 22 -7.32 3.09 -3.83
CA CYS A 22 -6.90 1.78 -4.31
C CYS A 22 -7.76 0.67 -3.69
N SER A 23 -8.62 0.04 -4.50
CA SER A 23 -9.47 -1.07 -4.04
C SER A 23 -8.71 -2.31 -3.51
N ASN A 24 -7.41 -2.46 -3.79
CA ASN A 24 -6.61 -3.60 -3.31
C ASN A 24 -5.90 -3.35 -1.97
N CYS A 25 -5.60 -2.10 -1.61
CA CYS A 25 -4.88 -1.79 -0.36
C CYS A 25 -5.51 -0.69 0.48
N PHE A 26 -6.52 0.00 -0.04
CA PHE A 26 -7.23 1.11 0.61
C PHE A 26 -6.42 2.41 0.78
N TRP A 27 -5.36 2.61 -0.01
CA TRP A 27 -4.64 3.88 -0.07
C TRP A 27 -5.37 4.91 -0.93
N GLU A 28 -5.54 6.13 -0.43
CA GLU A 28 -6.00 7.28 -1.23
C GLU A 28 -4.83 7.95 -1.97
N ASP A 29 -4.91 8.04 -3.29
CA ASP A 29 -3.82 8.53 -4.15
C ASP A 29 -3.72 10.07 -4.15
N ASP A 30 -3.25 10.67 -3.05
CA ASP A 30 -3.11 12.13 -2.85
C ASP A 30 -1.67 12.66 -2.95
N VAL A 31 -0.68 11.78 -3.17
CA VAL A 31 0.74 12.15 -3.19
C VAL A 31 1.49 11.51 -4.35
N TRP A 32 2.55 12.20 -4.79
CA TRP A 32 3.47 11.65 -5.78
C TRP A 32 4.57 10.80 -5.11
N PRO A 33 4.87 9.58 -5.61
CA PRO A 33 5.81 8.65 -4.98
C PRO A 33 7.29 8.99 -5.24
N ASN A 34 7.73 10.18 -4.81
CA ASN A 34 9.11 10.66 -4.94
C ASN A 34 10.06 10.17 -3.82
N GLY A 35 9.59 9.27 -2.95
CA GLY A 35 10.44 8.66 -1.94
C GLY A 35 9.67 7.99 -0.80
N PRO A 36 10.36 7.14 -0.02
CA PRO A 36 9.74 6.35 1.05
C PRO A 36 9.21 7.18 2.23
N THR A 37 9.73 8.40 2.41
CA THR A 37 9.40 9.29 3.52
C THR A 37 8.28 10.28 3.19
N ILE A 38 7.77 10.30 1.95
CA ILE A 38 6.63 11.14 1.59
C ILE A 38 5.42 10.68 2.41
N THR A 39 4.76 11.64 3.05
CA THR A 39 3.57 11.41 3.88
C THR A 39 2.32 11.94 3.19
N SER A 40 1.24 11.20 3.32
CA SER A 40 -0.08 11.59 2.81
C SER A 40 -0.93 12.23 3.91
N SER A 41 -1.54 13.38 3.62
CA SER A 41 -2.53 13.98 4.54
C SER A 41 -3.83 13.20 4.57
N ALA A 42 -4.27 12.66 3.42
CA ALA A 42 -5.49 11.86 3.33
C ALA A 42 -5.38 10.54 4.11
N ASN A 43 -4.19 9.93 4.09
CA ASN A 43 -3.91 8.65 4.75
C ASN A 43 -3.33 8.84 6.17
N GLY A 44 -3.77 9.87 6.90
CA GLY A 44 -3.43 10.02 8.32
C GLY A 44 -1.95 10.32 8.62
N SER A 45 -1.26 11.05 7.74
CA SER A 45 0.19 11.31 7.81
C SER A 45 1.08 10.05 7.69
N MET A 46 0.53 8.94 7.19
CA MET A 46 1.29 7.73 6.91
C MET A 46 2.27 7.96 5.77
N SER A 47 3.49 7.46 5.93
CA SER A 47 4.50 7.49 4.87
C SER A 47 4.28 6.38 3.83
N ILE A 48 4.79 6.58 2.62
CA ILE A 48 4.72 5.54 1.57
C ILE A 48 5.37 4.23 2.03
N ALA A 49 6.51 4.30 2.72
CA ALA A 49 7.15 3.09 3.25
C ALA A 49 6.31 2.40 4.33
N GLN A 50 5.61 3.15 5.18
CA GLN A 50 4.68 2.59 6.16
C GLN A 50 3.48 1.91 5.48
N ALA A 51 2.88 2.55 4.48
CA ALA A 51 1.75 2.01 3.73
C ALA A 51 2.12 0.73 2.97
N GLN A 52 3.27 0.71 2.28
CA GLN A 52 3.78 -0.51 1.63
C GLN A 52 4.06 -1.62 2.64
N ALA A 53 4.69 -1.30 3.78
CA ALA A 53 4.96 -2.29 4.83
C ALA A 53 3.67 -2.88 5.41
N ASN A 54 2.67 -2.04 5.67
CA ASN A 54 1.37 -2.45 6.16
C ASN A 54 0.67 -3.33 5.13
N TYR A 55 0.68 -2.96 3.85
CA TYR A 55 0.09 -3.79 2.79
C TYR A 55 0.74 -5.18 2.73
N ILE A 56 2.07 -5.27 2.84
CA ILE A 56 2.80 -6.55 2.87
C ILE A 56 2.35 -7.44 4.03
N VAL A 57 2.05 -6.84 5.20
CA VAL A 57 1.77 -7.58 6.44
C VAL A 57 0.27 -7.87 6.65
N TYR A 58 -0.60 -6.95 6.21
CA TYR A 58 -2.04 -6.98 6.48
C TYR A 58 -2.89 -7.19 5.23
N GLY A 59 -2.35 -6.92 4.03
CA GLY A 59 -3.13 -6.86 2.79
C GLY A 59 -3.87 -5.53 2.59
N ALA A 60 -3.69 -4.56 3.51
CA ALA A 60 -4.25 -3.21 3.44
C ALA A 60 -3.28 -2.21 4.10
N VAL A 61 -3.48 -0.90 3.88
CA VAL A 61 -2.65 0.15 4.50
C VAL A 61 -2.85 0.27 6.00
N LEU A 62 -3.96 -0.25 6.52
CA LEU A 62 -4.24 -0.41 7.94
C LEU A 62 -4.93 -1.77 8.18
N PRO A 63 -4.67 -2.45 9.31
CA PRO A 63 -5.32 -3.73 9.63
C PRO A 63 -6.86 -3.67 9.58
N GLU A 64 -7.44 -2.59 10.10
CA GLU A 64 -8.88 -2.36 10.13
C GLU A 64 -9.48 -2.11 8.73
N MET A 65 -8.67 -1.72 7.74
CA MET A 65 -9.15 -1.42 6.38
C MET A 65 -9.22 -2.65 5.49
N VAL A 66 -8.77 -3.82 5.96
CA VAL A 66 -8.82 -5.08 5.19
C VAL A 66 -10.24 -5.40 4.72
N GLU A 67 -11.26 -5.13 5.54
CA GLU A 67 -12.66 -5.37 5.17
C GLU A 67 -13.17 -4.50 4.01
N HIS A 68 -12.48 -3.40 3.72
CA HIS A 68 -12.78 -2.50 2.61
C HIS A 68 -11.92 -2.76 1.36
N THR A 69 -11.01 -3.74 1.43
CA THR A 69 -10.23 -4.19 0.28
C THR A 69 -10.92 -5.31 -0.47
N ARG A 70 -10.51 -5.50 -1.72
CA ARG A 70 -10.84 -6.69 -2.52
C ARG A 70 -9.58 -7.38 -3.04
N PRO A 71 -9.65 -8.67 -3.37
CA PRO A 71 -8.58 -9.34 -4.10
C PRO A 71 -8.31 -8.65 -5.46
N PRO A 72 -7.07 -8.72 -5.98
CA PRO A 72 -6.76 -8.27 -7.33
C PRO A 72 -7.66 -8.94 -8.39
N LEU A 73 -8.06 -8.20 -9.42
CA LEU A 73 -8.79 -8.82 -10.54
C LEU A 73 -7.80 -9.54 -11.46
N PRO A 74 -8.10 -10.75 -11.96
CA PRO A 74 -7.23 -11.47 -12.89
C PRO A 74 -6.84 -10.66 -14.14
N GLU A 75 -7.74 -9.83 -14.64
CA GLU A 75 -7.54 -8.95 -15.80
C GLU A 75 -6.74 -7.68 -15.49
N MET A 76 -6.64 -7.31 -14.20
CA MET A 76 -5.87 -6.15 -13.73
C MET A 76 -4.53 -6.63 -13.18
N GLY A 77 -3.48 -6.51 -14.00
CA GLY A 77 -2.16 -7.05 -13.69
C GLY A 77 -1.47 -6.38 -12.51
N LYS A 78 -0.56 -7.14 -11.89
CA LYS A 78 0.52 -6.59 -11.07
C LYS A 78 1.61 -6.06 -11.99
N ASP A 79 2.10 -4.87 -11.70
CA ASP A 79 3.23 -4.29 -12.42
C ASP A 79 4.51 -5.10 -12.16
N PRO A 80 5.14 -5.69 -13.19
CA PRO A 80 6.33 -6.51 -13.01
C PRO A 80 7.57 -5.70 -12.60
N ALA A 81 7.55 -4.37 -12.77
CA ALA A 81 8.61 -3.48 -12.33
C ALA A 81 8.37 -2.91 -10.93
N TRP A 82 7.21 -3.20 -10.31
CA TRP A 82 6.93 -2.74 -8.96
C TRP A 82 7.69 -3.57 -7.94
N GLU A 83 8.45 -2.86 -7.10
CA GLU A 83 9.04 -3.39 -5.88
C GLU A 83 8.78 -2.41 -4.73
N PRO A 84 8.56 -2.90 -3.50
CA PRO A 84 8.46 -2.02 -2.35
C PRO A 84 9.80 -1.35 -2.05
N TYR A 85 9.78 -0.18 -1.44
CA TYR A 85 11.00 0.47 -0.98
C TYR A 85 11.75 -0.41 0.02
N PRO A 86 13.11 -0.36 0.05
CA PRO A 86 13.90 -1.10 1.03
C PRO A 86 13.48 -0.82 2.48
N GLU A 87 13.12 0.42 2.80
CA GLU A 87 12.62 0.85 4.11
C GLU A 87 11.32 0.13 4.47
N ALA A 88 10.41 -0.04 3.50
CA ALA A 88 9.16 -0.76 3.68
C ALA A 88 9.42 -2.24 3.99
N ILE A 89 10.35 -2.88 3.29
CA ILE A 89 10.75 -4.28 3.55
C ILE A 89 11.27 -4.43 4.98
N GLN A 90 12.14 -3.52 5.45
CA GLN A 90 12.68 -3.58 6.81
C GLN A 90 11.62 -3.29 7.88
N LEU A 91 10.65 -2.42 7.57
CA LEU A 91 9.55 -2.13 8.47
C LEU A 91 8.57 -3.30 8.55
N ALA A 92 8.20 -3.90 7.42
CA ALA A 92 7.33 -5.09 7.36
C ALA A 92 7.87 -6.22 8.23
N LYS A 93 9.18 -6.51 8.14
CA LYS A 93 9.85 -7.50 9.00
C LYS A 93 9.69 -7.19 10.49
N ARG A 94 9.85 -5.93 10.89
CA ARG A 94 9.70 -5.49 12.28
C ARG A 94 8.26 -5.65 12.77
N ILE A 95 7.28 -5.24 11.96
CA ILE A 95 5.86 -5.39 12.29
C ILE A 95 5.51 -6.88 12.46
N GLN A 96 5.95 -7.74 11.54
CA GLN A 96 5.72 -9.18 11.61
C GLN A 96 6.28 -9.79 12.91
N GLN A 97 7.52 -9.47 13.26
CA GLN A 97 8.17 -9.92 14.50
C GLN A 97 7.41 -9.44 15.74
N GLN A 98 6.94 -8.19 15.75
CA GLN A 98 6.14 -7.65 16.86
C GLN A 98 4.83 -8.41 17.04
N ARG A 99 4.15 -8.76 15.94
CA ARG A 99 2.91 -9.55 15.98
C ARG A 99 3.13 -10.96 16.54
N GLU A 100 4.22 -11.61 16.12
CA GLU A 100 4.59 -12.94 16.61
C GLU A 100 4.91 -12.94 18.11
N MET A 101 5.56 -11.88 18.62
CA MET A 101 5.89 -11.76 20.05
C MET A 101 4.68 -11.48 20.95
N HIS A 102 3.65 -10.79 20.45
CA HIS A 102 2.52 -10.33 21.27
C HIS A 102 1.26 -11.17 21.13
N GLY A 103 1.28 -12.25 20.35
CA GLY A 103 0.14 -13.16 20.15
C GLY A 103 -0.97 -12.50 19.33
N GLY A 104 -1.03 -12.84 18.04
CA GLY A 104 -1.98 -12.30 17.08
C GLY A 104 -3.45 -12.52 17.43
#